data_AF-A0A2D6DIE3-F1
#
_entry.id   AF-A0A2D6DIE3-F1
#
_cell.length_a   1.000
_cell.length_b   1.000
_cell.length_c   1.000
_cell.angle_alpha   90.00
_cell.angle_beta   90.00
_cell.angle_gamma   90.00
#
_symmetry.space_group_name_H-M   'P 1'
#
loop_
_entity.id
_entity.type
_entity.pdbx_description
1 polymer ?
#
loop_
_entity_poly.entity_id
_entity_poly.type
_entity_poly.pdbx_seq_one_letter_code
_entity_poly.pdbx_strand_id
1 'polypeptide(L)'
;MEQSELFSAPSPCIGVCENSPKGYCKGCMRSRDERFHWHQFSVAEKLHIMKLCARRYQRVQARRQELAEENFEFDFDDPRPPQLDLW
;
A
#
# COMPACT_ATOMS: atom_id res chain seq x y z
N MET A 1 -4.98 2.45 -37.59
CA MET A 1 -3.89 2.94 -36.72
C MET A 1 -4.55 3.53 -35.48
N GLU A 2 -4.38 2.90 -34.32
CA GLU A 2 -4.92 3.41 -33.05
C GLU A 2 -4.07 4.58 -32.56
N GLN A 3 -4.69 5.71 -32.22
CA GLN A 3 -4.03 6.92 -31.69
C GLN A 3 -3.50 6.76 -30.25
N SER A 4 -3.49 5.55 -29.69
CA SER A 4 -3.11 5.25 -28.31
C SER A 4 -1.59 5.30 -28.07
N GLU A 5 -0.78 5.43 -29.12
CA GLU A 5 0.69 5.44 -29.03
C GLU A 5 1.30 6.77 -28.58
N LEU A 6 0.50 7.85 -28.46
CA LEU A 6 1.04 9.15 -28.03
C LEU A 6 1.36 9.23 -26.52
N PHE A 7 0.79 8.34 -25.71
CA PHE A 7 0.89 8.43 -24.25
C PHE A 7 1.58 7.20 -23.67
N SER A 8 2.84 7.38 -23.30
CA SER A 8 3.57 6.43 -22.47
C SER A 8 2.90 6.30 -21.10
N ALA A 9 2.61 5.07 -20.67
CA ALA A 9 2.12 4.82 -19.32
C ALA A 9 3.24 5.15 -18.31
N PRO A 10 3.04 6.14 -17.39
CA PRO A 10 4.06 6.49 -16.41
C PRO A 10 4.38 5.30 -15.49
N SER A 11 5.61 5.22 -14.99
CA SER A 11 5.99 4.16 -14.04
C SER A 11 5.60 4.58 -12.62
N PRO A 12 4.82 3.79 -11.86
CA PRO A 12 4.49 4.05 -10.46
C PRO A 12 5.64 3.66 -9.49
N CYS A 13 6.85 3.43 -10.00
CA CYS A 13 7.97 2.94 -9.21
C CYS A 13 8.65 4.10 -8.46
N ILE A 14 8.76 3.98 -7.14
CA ILE A 14 9.48 4.94 -6.27
C ILE A 14 10.93 4.51 -5.98
N GLY A 15 11.48 3.55 -6.73
CA GLY A 15 12.83 3.00 -6.51
C GLY A 15 12.96 2.00 -5.37
N VAL A 16 11.85 1.67 -4.67
CA VAL A 16 11.82 0.67 -3.59
C VAL A 16 11.19 -0.62 -4.11
N CYS A 17 11.95 -1.72 -4.05
CA CYS A 17 11.56 -3.03 -4.54
C CYS A 17 11.56 -4.07 -3.40
N GLU A 18 10.72 -3.84 -2.39
CA GLU A 18 10.60 -4.73 -1.24
C GLU A 18 9.29 -5.52 -1.30
N ASN A 19 9.34 -6.84 -1.11
CA ASN A 19 8.14 -7.67 -1.07
C ASN A 19 7.42 -7.54 0.28
N SER A 20 6.12 -7.31 0.23
CA SER A 20 5.23 -7.52 1.37
C SER A 20 4.95 -9.02 1.57
N PRO A 21 4.52 -9.44 2.77
CA PRO A 21 4.10 -10.82 3.04
C PRO A 21 2.99 -11.32 2.10
N LYS A 22 2.19 -10.40 1.55
CA LYS A 22 1.10 -10.69 0.60
C LYS A 22 1.58 -10.81 -0.87
N GLY A 23 2.88 -10.69 -1.14
CA GLY A 23 3.45 -10.84 -2.48
C GLY A 23 3.43 -9.58 -3.36
N TYR A 24 3.03 -8.43 -2.82
CA TYR A 24 3.06 -7.13 -3.51
C TYR A 24 4.28 -6.29 -3.11
N CYS A 25 4.79 -5.47 -4.02
CA CYS A 25 5.84 -4.50 -3.72
C CYS A 25 5.32 -3.43 -2.73
N LYS A 26 6.07 -3.16 -1.65
CA LYS A 26 5.70 -2.14 -0.65
C LYS A 26 5.65 -0.71 -1.21
N GLY A 27 6.45 -0.43 -2.24
CA GLY A 27 6.49 0.89 -2.88
C GLY A 27 5.39 1.08 -3.92
N CYS A 28 5.42 0.28 -5.00
CA CYS A 28 4.53 0.46 -6.15
C CYS A 28 3.27 -0.42 -6.13
N MET A 29 3.08 -1.29 -5.14
CA MET A 29 1.93 -2.20 -5.00
C MET A 29 1.70 -3.19 -6.15
N ARG A 30 2.72 -3.37 -7.02
CA ARG A 30 2.72 -4.40 -8.07
C ARG A 30 2.98 -5.79 -7.51
N SER A 31 2.38 -6.80 -8.12
CA SER A 31 2.75 -8.20 -7.89
C SER A 31 4.14 -8.51 -8.47
N ARG A 32 4.65 -9.72 -8.19
CA ARG A 32 5.89 -10.22 -8.82
C ARG A 32 5.72 -10.35 -10.33
N ASP A 33 4.63 -10.95 -10.79
CA ASP A 33 4.34 -11.15 -12.22
C ASP A 33 4.18 -9.82 -12.96
N GLU A 34 3.49 -8.85 -12.35
CA GLU A 34 3.30 -7.51 -12.93
C GLU A 34 4.63 -6.76 -13.12
N ARG A 35 5.62 -6.99 -12.25
CA ARG A 35 6.97 -6.42 -12.39
C ARG A 35 7.77 -7.14 -13.48
N PHE A 36 7.74 -8.47 -13.47
CA PHE A 36 8.54 -9.28 -14.39
C PHE A 36 8.10 -9.09 -15.84
N HIS A 37 6.79 -9.04 -16.08
CA HIS A 37 6.22 -8.89 -17.43
C HIS A 37 5.94 -7.43 -17.81
N TRP A 38 6.40 -6.44 -17.03
CA TRP A 38 6.06 -5.02 -17.24
C TRP A 38 6.35 -4.53 -18.65
N HIS A 39 7.47 -4.95 -19.23
CA HIS A 39 7.88 -4.56 -20.58
C HIS A 39 7.05 -5.23 -21.68
N GLN A 40 6.39 -6.35 -21.38
CA GLN A 40 5.59 -7.12 -22.33
C GLN A 40 4.15 -6.61 -22.44
N PHE A 41 3.66 -5.87 -21.44
CA PHE A 41 2.31 -5.32 -21.45
C PHE A 41 2.14 -4.15 -22.43
N SER A 42 0.98 -4.11 -23.06
CA SER A 42 0.46 -2.97 -23.83
C SER A 42 0.23 -1.76 -22.93
N VAL A 43 0.11 -0.57 -23.54
CA VAL A 43 -0.20 0.67 -22.81
C VAL A 43 -1.51 0.55 -22.02
N ALA A 44 -2.53 -0.08 -22.59
CA ALA A 44 -3.82 -0.30 -21.94
C ALA A 44 -3.70 -1.18 -20.68
N GLU A 45 -2.95 -2.29 -20.77
CA GLU A 45 -2.69 -3.17 -19.63
C GLU A 45 -1.86 -2.47 -18.56
N LYS A 46 -0.86 -1.69 -18.97
CA LYS A 46 -0.05 -0.87 -18.05
C LYS A 46 -0.92 0.11 -17.27
N LEU A 47 -1.84 0.80 -17.93
CA LEU A 47 -2.82 1.69 -17.30
C LEU A 47 -3.77 0.94 -16.37
N HIS A 48 -4.20 -0.26 -16.75
CA HIS A 48 -5.04 -1.11 -15.90
C HIS A 48 -4.31 -1.53 -14.62
N ILE A 49 -3.07 -2.01 -14.74
CA ILE A 49 -2.23 -2.39 -13.58
C ILE A 49 -2.04 -1.19 -12.65
N MET A 50 -1.83 0.02 -13.17
CA MET A 50 -1.72 1.22 -12.34
C MET A 50 -3.00 1.51 -11.53
N LYS A 51 -4.18 1.38 -12.15
CA LYS A 51 -5.47 1.51 -11.44
C LYS A 51 -5.62 0.48 -10.34
N LEU A 52 -5.19 -0.77 -10.58
CA LEU A 52 -5.19 -1.82 -9.56
C LEU A 52 -4.23 -1.50 -8.41
N CYS A 53 -3.02 -1.04 -8.71
CA CYS A 53 -2.03 -0.65 -7.71
C CYS A 53 -2.55 0.48 -6.81
N ALA A 54 -3.17 1.50 -7.39
CA ALA A 54 -3.79 2.61 -6.64
C ALA A 54 -4.89 2.11 -5.69
N ARG A 55 -5.78 1.22 -6.18
CA ARG A 55 -6.84 0.63 -5.35
C ARG A 55 -6.27 -0.22 -4.21
N ARG A 56 -5.23 -1.02 -4.47
CA ARG A 56 -4.53 -1.81 -3.44
C ARG A 56 -3.90 -0.89 -2.39
N TYR A 57 -3.27 0.20 -2.81
CA TYR A 57 -2.68 1.19 -1.92
C TYR A 57 -3.73 1.85 -1.01
N GLN A 58 -4.86 2.30 -1.57
CA GLN A 58 -5.97 2.88 -0.81
C GLN A 58 -6.49 1.93 0.27
N ARG A 59 -6.65 0.63 -0.05
CA ARG A 59 -7.07 -0.40 0.92
C ARG A 59 -6.06 -0.58 2.06
N VAL A 60 -4.78 -0.51 1.76
CA VAL A 60 -3.71 -0.61 2.78
C VAL A 60 -3.74 0.63 3.68
N GLN A 61 -3.93 1.82 3.11
CA GLN A 61 -4.00 3.06 3.89
C GLN A 61 -5.24 3.12 4.78
N ALA A 62 -6.43 2.75 4.27
CA ALA A 62 -7.66 2.72 5.06
C ALA A 62 -7.52 1.79 6.27
N ARG A 63 -7.01 0.56 6.06
CA ARG A 63 -6.73 -0.37 7.17
C ARG A 63 -5.71 0.18 8.17
N ARG A 64 -4.72 0.93 7.70
CA ARG A 64 -3.71 1.54 8.59
C ARG A 64 -4.33 2.65 9.44
N GLN A 65 -5.30 3.40 8.89
CA GLN A 65 -6.03 4.43 9.63
C GLN A 65 -6.95 3.81 10.69
N GLU A 66 -7.74 2.79 10.33
CA GLU A 66 -8.57 2.03 11.28
C GLU A 66 -7.74 1.50 12.47
N LEU A 67 -6.61 0.85 12.19
CA LEU A 67 -5.71 0.36 13.24
C LEU A 67 -5.09 1.49 14.07
N ALA A 68 -4.82 2.65 13.48
CA ALA A 68 -4.29 3.79 14.22
C ALA A 68 -5.34 4.42 15.13
N GLU A 69 -6.60 4.43 14.71
CA GLU A 69 -7.75 4.88 15.50
C GLU A 69 -8.01 3.92 16.67
N GLU A 70 -8.03 2.61 16.43
CA GLU A 70 -8.16 1.58 17.50
C GLU A 70 -7.01 1.68 18.54
N ASN A 71 -5.77 1.95 18.11
CA ASN A 71 -4.64 2.11 19.04
C ASN A 71 -4.68 3.42 19.85
N PHE A 72 -5.55 4.38 19.49
CA PHE A 72 -5.68 5.66 20.18
C PHE A 72 -6.82 5.67 21.21
N GLU A 73 -7.63 4.61 21.30
CA GLU A 73 -8.48 4.34 22.46
C GLU A 73 -7.61 3.84 23.64
N PHE A 74 -6.80 4.74 24.17
CA PHE A 74 -6.13 4.54 25.46
C PHE A 74 -7.11 5.03 26.55
N ASP A 75 -7.69 4.09 27.30
CA ASP A 75 -8.64 4.35 28.38
C ASP A 75 -8.13 5.44 29.33
N PHE A 76 -8.79 6.59 29.32
CA PHE A 76 -8.51 7.72 30.22
C PHE A 76 -9.10 7.51 31.64
N ASP A 77 -9.73 6.35 31.88
CA ASP A 77 -10.52 6.03 33.08
C ASP A 77 -9.98 4.81 33.86
N ASP A 78 -8.65 4.62 33.92
CA ASP A 78 -8.04 3.73 34.92
C ASP A 78 -7.52 4.53 36.12
N PRO A 79 -8.31 4.73 37.19
CA PRO A 79 -7.83 5.28 38.45
C PRO A 79 -7.20 4.17 39.28
N ARG A 80 -6.11 3.54 38.80
CA ARG A 80 -5.30 2.72 39.70
C ARG A 80 -4.17 3.59 40.27
N PRO A 81 -4.28 4.07 41.52
CA PRO A 81 -3.17 4.74 42.15
C PRO A 81 -1.99 3.76 42.23
N PRO A 82 -0.74 4.23 42.04
CA PRO A 82 0.41 3.41 42.34
C PRO A 82 0.32 3.05 43.82
N GLN A 83 0.09 1.78 44.12
CA GLN A 83 0.30 1.27 45.46
C GLN A 83 1.79 1.41 45.72
N LEU A 84 2.08 2.51 46.41
CA LEU A 84 3.35 2.76 47.05
C LEU A 84 3.43 1.73 48.17
N ASP A 85 4.06 0.59 47.87
CA ASP A 85 4.50 -0.35 48.89
C ASP A 85 5.64 0.33 49.68
N LEU A 86 5.24 1.21 50.59
CA LEU A 86 6.01 1.54 51.77
C LEU A 86 5.76 0.41 52.78
N TRP A 87 6.89 -0.15 53.25
CA TRP A 87 7.09 -1.20 54.26
C TRP A 87 7.39 -2.61 53.72
#